data_AF-A0A819Y9D1-F1
#
_entry.id   AF-A0A819Y9D1-F1
#
_cell.length_a   1.000
_cell.length_b   1.000
_cell.length_c   1.000
_cell.angle_alpha   90.00
_cell.angle_beta   90.00
_cell.angle_gamma   90.00
#
_symmetry.space_group_name_H-M   'P 1'
#
loop_
_entity.id
_entity.type
_entity.pdbx_description
1 polymer ?
#
loop_
_entity_poly.entity_id
_entity_poly.type
_entity_poly.pdbx_seq_one_letter_code
_entity_poly.pdbx_strand_id
1 'polypeptide(L)'
;MQYSYSFSEELQQGWKWSEIFSSQPEILCYLNYVADKFDLRKDVQFGTRVNAAFFDETHSCWEVHTNGGDRFFAKFCIMATGCLSAARIPQIKGFDTFKSQHYHTGRWPHTNISFNGRRVAVIGTGSSGIQSIPVIAEQADHVFVFQRTPNFSIPSHNGPLKAEYEQWWKFKLRRVSTADL
;
A
#
# COMPACT_ATOMS: atom_id res chain seq x y z
N MET A 1 -17.93 -3.78 4.48
CA MET A 1 -16.58 -3.94 3.94
C MET A 1 -15.64 -4.38 5.02
N GLN A 2 -14.81 -5.36 4.65
CA GLN A 2 -13.90 -6.02 5.58
C GLN A 2 -12.51 -5.36 5.60
N TYR A 3 -12.16 -4.56 4.58
CA TYR A 3 -10.86 -3.88 4.49
C TYR A 3 -11.00 -2.35 4.49
N SER A 4 -11.52 -1.81 5.60
CA SER A 4 -11.66 -0.37 5.85
C SER A 4 -11.65 -0.11 7.36
N TYR A 5 -11.32 1.11 7.79
CA TYR A 5 -11.41 1.44 9.21
C TYR A 5 -12.84 1.37 9.73
N SER A 6 -12.99 0.81 10.94
CA SER A 6 -14.29 0.65 11.60
C SER A 6 -14.49 1.50 12.85
N PHE A 7 -13.49 2.28 13.25
CA PHE A 7 -13.52 3.07 14.48
C PHE A 7 -14.44 4.30 14.42
N SER A 8 -14.91 4.69 13.24
CA SER A 8 -15.75 5.86 13.03
C SER A 8 -16.94 5.53 12.16
N GLU A 9 -18.15 5.67 12.71
CA GLU A 9 -19.40 5.51 11.94
C GLU A 9 -19.42 6.50 10.77
N GLU A 10 -19.03 7.75 10.99
CA GLU A 10 -19.05 8.76 9.94
C GLU A 10 -18.12 8.42 8.77
N LEU A 11 -16.96 7.81 9.03
CA LEU A 11 -16.09 7.29 7.96
C LEU A 11 -16.80 6.18 7.18
N GLN A 12 -17.38 5.22 7.90
CA GLN A 12 -18.07 4.09 7.29
C GLN A 12 -19.25 4.53 6.41
N GLN A 13 -19.98 5.56 6.82
CA GLN A 13 -21.13 6.07 6.08
C GLN A 13 -20.70 6.99 4.92
N GLY A 14 -19.69 7.84 5.15
CA GLY A 14 -19.28 8.90 4.22
C GLY A 14 -18.48 8.44 3.01
N TRP A 15 -17.79 7.29 3.09
CA TRP A 15 -17.01 6.78 1.96
C TRP A 15 -17.81 5.79 1.10
N LYS A 16 -17.65 5.86 -0.22
CA LYS A 16 -18.25 4.91 -1.17
C LYS A 16 -17.15 4.21 -1.95
N TRP A 17 -17.19 2.89 -1.97
CA TRP A 17 -16.24 2.07 -2.70
C TRP A 17 -16.82 1.68 -4.05
N SER A 18 -16.00 1.79 -5.10
CA SER A 18 -16.40 1.58 -6.48
C SER A 18 -16.42 0.10 -6.87
N GLU A 19 -15.55 -0.71 -6.30
CA GLU A 19 -15.34 -2.11 -6.66
C GLU A 19 -15.38 -3.04 -5.44
N ILE A 20 -15.57 -4.34 -5.68
CA ILE A 20 -15.51 -5.38 -4.63
C ILE A 20 -14.11 -5.43 -4.00
N PHE A 21 -13.08 -5.38 -4.84
CA PHE A 21 -11.67 -5.30 -4.45
C PHE A 21 -11.09 -3.98 -4.94
N SER A 22 -10.99 -3.02 -4.02
CA SER A 22 -10.47 -1.68 -4.31
C SER A 22 -9.03 -1.68 -4.81
N SER A 23 -8.80 -0.91 -5.86
CA SER A 23 -7.47 -0.67 -6.42
C SER A 23 -6.60 0.19 -5.49
N GLN A 24 -5.28 0.14 -5.68
CA GLN A 24 -4.34 0.96 -4.90
C GLN A 24 -4.67 2.46 -4.94
N PRO A 25 -5.00 3.08 -6.09
CA PRO A 25 -5.39 4.49 -6.14
C PRO A 25 -6.60 4.81 -5.26
N GLU A 26 -7.64 3.96 -5.26
CA GLU A 26 -8.83 4.16 -4.44
C GLU A 26 -8.53 4.05 -2.94
N ILE A 27 -7.73 3.06 -2.55
CA ILE A 27 -7.28 2.91 -1.16
C ILE A 27 -6.46 4.13 -0.72
N LEU A 28 -5.58 4.66 -1.58
CA LEU A 28 -4.83 5.87 -1.29
C LEU A 28 -5.75 7.10 -1.14
N CYS A 29 -6.77 7.23 -1.99
CA CYS A 29 -7.78 8.29 -1.85
C CYS A 29 -8.54 8.15 -0.51
N TYR A 30 -8.93 6.94 -0.13
CA TYR A 30 -9.58 6.67 1.16
C TYR A 30 -8.68 7.07 2.35
N LEU A 31 -7.40 6.70 2.33
CA LEU A 31 -6.47 7.07 3.39
C LEU A 31 -6.25 8.58 3.47
N ASN A 32 -6.20 9.27 2.32
CA ASN A 32 -6.12 10.73 2.29
C ASN A 32 -7.39 11.37 2.87
N TYR A 33 -8.58 10.86 2.50
CA TYR A 33 -9.87 11.30 3.06
C TYR A 33 -9.91 11.14 4.58
N VAL A 34 -9.41 10.02 5.12
CA VAL A 34 -9.29 9.81 6.57
C VAL A 34 -8.34 10.84 7.19
N ALA A 35 -7.17 11.04 6.60
CA ALA A 35 -6.19 11.99 7.10
C ALA A 35 -6.68 13.45 7.07
N ASP A 36 -7.47 13.83 6.05
CA ASP A 36 -8.13 15.13 5.97
C ASP A 36 -9.21 15.27 7.04
N LYS A 37 -10.07 14.26 7.18
CA LYS A 37 -11.22 14.30 8.10
C LYS A 37 -10.81 14.48 9.56
N PHE A 38 -9.71 13.86 9.97
CA PHE A 38 -9.21 13.94 11.34
C PHE A 38 -8.03 14.91 11.50
N ASP A 39 -7.72 15.71 10.47
CA ASP A 39 -6.63 16.69 10.50
C ASP A 39 -5.29 16.10 10.97
N LEU A 40 -4.96 14.90 10.46
CA LEU A 40 -3.83 14.11 10.96
C LEU A 40 -2.47 14.64 10.46
N ARG A 41 -2.45 15.34 9.33
CA ARG A 41 -1.19 15.72 8.66
C ARG A 41 -0.38 16.76 9.43
N LYS A 42 -1.02 17.54 10.30
CA LYS A 42 -0.32 18.52 11.14
C LYS A 42 0.70 17.88 12.10
N ASP A 43 0.47 16.61 12.46
CA ASP A 43 1.30 15.85 13.39
C ASP A 43 2.23 14.85 12.67
N VAL A 44 2.35 14.94 11.34
CA VAL A 44 3.16 14.02 10.52
C VAL A 44 4.28 14.77 9.79
N GLN A 45 5.52 14.39 10.05
CA GLN A 45 6.68 14.88 9.32
C GLN A 45 7.01 13.95 8.14
N PHE A 46 6.53 14.29 6.94
CA PHE A 46 6.88 13.57 5.70
C PHE A 46 8.33 13.82 5.26
N GLY A 47 8.83 13.03 4.30
CA GLY A 47 10.20 13.14 3.79
C GLY A 47 11.30 12.77 4.80
N THR A 48 10.91 12.26 5.97
CA THR A 48 11.78 12.01 7.11
C THR A 48 11.84 10.51 7.40
N ARG A 49 13.04 9.96 7.40
CA ARG A 49 13.31 8.56 7.72
C ARG A 49 13.97 8.47 9.09
N VAL A 50 13.34 7.78 10.01
CA VAL A 50 13.98 7.34 11.26
C VAL A 50 15.06 6.31 10.93
N ASN A 51 16.29 6.53 11.40
CA ASN A 51 17.43 5.63 11.17
C ASN A 51 17.91 4.93 12.45
N ALA A 52 17.59 5.48 13.62
CA ALA A 52 17.90 4.86 14.91
C ALA A 52 16.88 5.29 15.99
N ALA A 53 16.71 4.44 17.00
CA ALA A 53 15.95 4.73 18.20
C ALA A 53 16.65 4.05 19.38
N PHE A 54 16.97 4.82 20.42
CA PHE A 54 17.67 4.38 21.62
C PHE A 54 16.78 4.64 22.83
N PHE A 55 16.74 3.71 23.78
CA PHE A 55 16.09 3.97 25.07
C PHE A 55 17.13 4.50 26.06
N ASP A 56 16.89 5.70 26.58
CA ASP A 56 17.66 6.30 27.65
C ASP A 56 17.07 5.87 29.00
N GLU A 57 17.77 4.99 29.71
CA GLU A 57 17.34 4.49 31.02
C GLU A 57 17.36 5.56 32.12
N THR A 58 18.28 6.53 32.02
CA THR A 58 18.43 7.59 33.04
C THR A 58 17.20 8.50 33.03
N HIS A 59 16.74 8.87 31.83
CA HIS A 59 15.59 9.74 31.64
C HIS A 59 14.28 8.99 31.39
N SER A 60 14.34 7.66 31.26
CA SER A 60 13.20 6.79 30.97
C SER A 60 12.42 7.22 29.72
N CYS A 61 13.14 7.54 28.65
CA CYS A 61 12.57 8.01 27.38
C CYS A 61 13.31 7.43 26.17
N TRP A 62 12.71 7.55 25.00
CA TRP A 62 13.30 7.18 23.72
C TRP A 62 13.93 8.41 23.04
N GLU A 63 15.18 8.29 22.61
CA GLU A 63 15.85 9.19 21.69
C GLU A 63 15.76 8.62 20.26
N VAL A 64 15.11 9.34 19.35
CA VAL A 64 14.87 8.92 17.95
C VAL A 64 15.65 9.82 17.01
N HIS A 65 16.44 9.23 16.12
CA HIS A 65 17.27 9.96 15.14
C HIS A 65 16.68 9.84 13.74
N THR A 66 16.80 10.90 12.95
CA THR A 66 16.35 10.93 11.56
C THR A 66 17.49 11.10 10.57
N ASN A 67 17.23 10.84 9.29
CA ASN A 67 18.15 11.09 8.19
C ASN A 67 18.46 12.59 7.97
N GLY A 68 17.61 13.49 8.48
CA GLY A 68 17.83 14.93 8.44
C GLY A 68 18.76 15.46 9.54
N GLY A 69 19.14 14.61 10.49
CA GLY A 69 19.94 14.99 11.66
C GLY A 69 19.10 15.39 12.88
N ASP A 70 17.78 15.47 12.74
CA ASP A 70 16.87 15.78 13.85
C ASP A 70 16.90 14.68 14.92
N ARG A 71 16.66 15.10 16.17
CA ARG A 71 16.52 14.23 17.33
C ARG A 71 15.22 14.52 18.05
N PHE A 72 14.45 13.46 18.32
CA PHE A 72 13.20 13.53 19.06
C PHE A 72 13.32 12.75 20.35
N PHE A 73 12.73 13.27 21.42
CA PHE A 73 12.65 12.59 22.71
C PHE A 73 11.19 12.30 23.04
N ALA A 74 10.87 11.04 23.34
CA ALA A 74 9.49 10.61 23.58
C ALA A 74 9.41 9.58 24.70
N LYS A 75 8.38 9.65 25.55
CA LYS A 75 8.17 8.64 26.60
C LYS A 75 7.84 7.25 26.02
N PHE A 76 7.12 7.22 24.90
CA PHE A 76 6.70 6.00 24.23
C PHE A 76 7.13 6.04 22.76
N CYS A 77 7.51 4.89 22.22
CA CYS A 77 7.85 4.73 20.81
C CYS A 77 6.98 3.62 20.20
N ILE A 78 6.09 3.99 19.28
CA ILE A 78 5.17 3.06 18.61
C ILE A 78 5.66 2.82 17.17
N MET A 79 6.10 1.61 16.87
CA MET A 79 6.66 1.24 15.57
C MET A 79 5.57 0.78 14.59
N ALA A 80 4.95 1.73 13.88
CA ALA A 80 3.98 1.46 12.82
C ALA A 80 4.64 1.36 11.43
N THR A 81 5.76 0.62 11.30
CA THR A 81 6.63 0.62 10.10
C THR A 81 6.24 -0.36 8.98
N GLY A 82 5.15 -1.11 9.18
CA GLY A 82 4.58 -2.05 8.21
C GLY A 82 5.34 -3.37 8.08
N CYS A 83 4.63 -4.44 7.70
CA CYS A 83 5.20 -5.79 7.55
C CYS A 83 5.71 -6.11 6.13
N LEU A 84 5.38 -5.28 5.14
CA LEU A 84 5.71 -5.47 3.71
C LEU A 84 6.22 -4.17 3.06
N SER A 85 7.11 -3.44 3.75
CA SER A 85 7.52 -2.07 3.37
C SER A 85 8.89 -1.96 2.70
N ALA A 86 9.80 -2.91 2.94
CA ALA A 86 11.14 -2.88 2.36
C ALA A 86 11.19 -3.60 0.99
N ALA A 87 11.41 -2.84 -0.08
CA ALA A 87 11.64 -3.39 -1.42
C ALA A 87 12.93 -4.24 -1.43
N ARG A 88 12.80 -5.54 -1.76
CA ARG A 88 13.93 -6.47 -1.88
C ARG A 88 14.31 -6.63 -3.35
N ILE A 89 15.39 -5.97 -3.75
CA ILE A 89 15.93 -6.12 -5.10
C ILE A 89 16.66 -7.48 -5.18
N PRO A 90 16.31 -8.37 -6.12
CA PRO A 90 17.00 -9.63 -6.29
C PRO A 90 18.44 -9.38 -6.76
N GLN A 91 19.39 -10.09 -6.16
CA GLN A 91 20.78 -10.08 -6.64
C GLN A 91 20.89 -10.92 -7.91
N ILE A 92 20.81 -10.25 -9.06
CA ILE A 92 20.95 -10.88 -10.37
C ILE A 92 22.32 -10.49 -10.92
N LYS A 93 23.14 -11.49 -11.28
CA LYS A 93 24.45 -11.24 -11.88
C LYS A 93 24.28 -10.41 -13.16
N GLY A 94 25.00 -9.29 -13.23
CA GLY A 94 24.94 -8.37 -14.38
C GLY A 94 23.79 -7.35 -14.34
N PHE A 95 22.99 -7.30 -13.27
CA PHE A 95 21.90 -6.33 -13.14
C PHE A 95 22.37 -4.89 -13.35
N ASP A 96 23.50 -4.50 -12.73
CA ASP A 96 24.04 -3.14 -12.81
C ASP A 96 24.51 -2.74 -14.21
N THR A 97 24.72 -3.73 -15.10
CA THR A 97 25.13 -3.50 -16.50
C THR A 97 23.95 -3.48 -17.46
N PHE A 98 22.72 -3.71 -16.98
CA PHE A 98 21.52 -3.68 -17.80
C PHE A 98 21.18 -2.22 -18.19
N LYS A 99 21.38 -1.89 -19.46
CA LYS A 99 21.25 -0.51 -19.97
C LYS A 99 19.82 -0.05 -20.18
N SER A 100 18.86 -0.96 -20.22
CA SER A 100 17.46 -0.63 -20.44
C SER A 100 16.76 -0.22 -19.15
N GLN A 101 15.60 0.44 -19.30
CA GLN A 101 14.75 0.80 -18.17
C GLN A 101 14.34 -0.45 -17.38
N HIS A 102 14.45 -0.36 -16.06
CA HIS A 102 14.00 -1.38 -15.13
C HIS A 102 13.18 -0.73 -14.03
N TYR A 103 12.20 -1.47 -13.52
CA TYR A 103 11.27 -0.98 -12.51
C TYR A 103 11.11 -2.02 -11.41
N HIS A 104 10.88 -1.56 -10.18
CA HIS A 104 10.53 -2.42 -9.06
C HIS A 104 9.11 -2.07 -8.62
N THR A 105 8.22 -3.06 -8.50
CA THR A 105 6.79 -2.82 -8.17
C THR A 105 6.60 -2.07 -6.85
N GLY A 106 7.42 -2.33 -5.85
CA GLY A 106 7.45 -1.57 -4.58
C GLY A 106 8.02 -0.14 -4.65
N ARG A 107 8.49 0.31 -5.82
CA ARG A 107 9.00 1.67 -6.08
C ARG A 107 8.58 2.12 -7.49
N TRP A 108 7.32 1.88 -7.84
CA TRP A 108 6.81 2.20 -9.16
C TRP A 108 6.86 3.71 -9.42
N PRO A 109 7.23 4.17 -10.62
CA PRO A 109 7.19 5.59 -10.96
C PRO A 109 5.79 6.18 -10.80
N HIS A 110 5.69 7.42 -10.32
CA HIS A 110 4.41 8.15 -10.24
C HIS A 110 3.94 8.70 -11.60
N THR A 111 4.78 8.59 -12.62
CA THR A 111 4.47 8.93 -14.01
C THR A 111 3.99 7.68 -14.76
N ASN A 112 3.08 7.88 -15.72
CA ASN A 112 2.67 6.79 -16.59
C ASN A 112 3.85 6.23 -17.40
N ILE A 113 3.96 4.90 -17.42
CA ILE A 113 4.95 4.17 -18.22
C ILE A 113 4.18 3.45 -19.33
N SER A 114 4.59 3.65 -20.58
CA SER A 114 4.04 2.92 -21.72
C SER A 114 4.95 1.76 -22.09
N PHE A 115 4.33 0.59 -22.31
CA PHE A 115 5.02 -0.61 -22.79
C PHE A 115 4.80 -0.89 -24.28
N ASN A 116 4.10 -0.02 -25.01
CA ASN A 116 3.86 -0.16 -26.45
C ASN A 116 5.19 -0.29 -27.23
N GLY A 117 5.28 -1.25 -28.14
CA GLY A 117 6.50 -1.47 -28.93
C GLY A 117 7.64 -2.14 -28.16
N ARG A 118 7.40 -2.59 -26.91
CA ARG A 118 8.47 -3.11 -26.03
C ARG A 118 8.35 -4.60 -25.78
N ARG A 119 9.52 -5.22 -25.67
CA ARG A 119 9.68 -6.56 -25.10
C ARG A 119 9.99 -6.41 -23.61
N VAL A 120 9.11 -6.92 -22.76
CA VAL A 120 9.17 -6.73 -21.31
C VAL A 120 9.52 -8.04 -20.62
N ALA A 121 10.45 -7.99 -19.66
CA ALA A 121 10.77 -9.10 -18.78
C ALA A 121 10.21 -8.83 -17.39
N VAL A 122 9.41 -9.75 -16.85
CA VAL A 122 8.90 -9.70 -15.48
C VAL A 122 9.54 -10.81 -14.66
N ILE A 123 10.19 -10.45 -13.56
CA ILE A 123 10.88 -11.39 -12.68
C ILE A 123 10.10 -11.50 -11.37
N GLY A 124 9.56 -12.70 -11.12
CA GLY A 124 8.75 -13.00 -9.94
C GLY A 124 7.25 -13.06 -10.23
N THR A 125 6.60 -14.09 -9.68
CA THR A 125 5.17 -14.40 -9.90
C THR A 125 4.40 -14.52 -8.57
N GLY A 126 4.78 -13.70 -7.58
CA GLY A 126 3.96 -13.47 -6.38
C GLY A 126 2.81 -12.49 -6.68
N SER A 127 2.13 -11.99 -5.65
CA SER A 127 0.97 -11.07 -5.80
C SER A 127 1.27 -9.88 -6.73
N SER A 128 2.38 -9.17 -6.54
CA SER A 128 2.75 -8.04 -7.41
C SER A 128 2.94 -8.44 -8.87
N GLY A 129 3.52 -9.62 -9.15
CA GLY A 129 3.69 -10.13 -10.51
C GLY A 129 2.35 -10.52 -11.12
N ILE A 130 1.57 -11.34 -10.41
CA ILE A 130 0.24 -11.82 -10.84
C ILE A 130 -0.69 -10.64 -11.18
N GLN A 131 -0.66 -9.56 -10.40
CA GLN A 131 -1.49 -8.38 -10.64
C GLN A 131 -0.98 -7.49 -11.78
N SER A 132 0.34 -7.34 -11.95
CA SER A 132 0.91 -6.42 -12.96
C SER A 132 1.08 -7.05 -14.34
N ILE A 133 1.38 -8.35 -14.43
CA ILE A 133 1.63 -9.06 -15.70
C ILE A 133 0.46 -8.88 -16.70
N PRO A 134 -0.82 -9.08 -16.33
CA PRO A 134 -1.92 -8.93 -17.29
C PRO A 134 -2.00 -7.52 -17.87
N VAL A 135 -1.86 -6.49 -17.04
CA VAL A 135 -1.90 -5.08 -17.46
C VAL A 135 -0.70 -4.71 -18.35
N ILE A 136 0.48 -5.26 -18.06
CA ILE A 136 1.67 -5.08 -18.91
C ILE A 136 1.47 -5.77 -20.26
N ALA A 137 0.88 -6.97 -20.27
CA ALA A 137 0.66 -7.76 -21.48
C ALA A 137 -0.35 -7.13 -22.44
N GLU A 138 -1.27 -6.29 -21.96
CA GLU A 138 -2.18 -5.52 -22.81
C GLU A 138 -1.47 -4.47 -23.68
N GLN A 139 -0.27 -4.05 -23.30
CA GLN A 139 0.49 -2.99 -23.98
C GLN A 139 1.78 -3.48 -24.66
N ALA A 140 2.47 -4.44 -24.05
CA ALA A 140 3.77 -4.89 -24.53
C ALA A 140 3.66 -5.78 -25.77
N ASP A 141 4.59 -5.62 -26.72
CA ASP A 141 4.68 -6.49 -27.91
C ASP A 141 4.95 -7.95 -27.51
N HIS A 142 5.71 -8.15 -26.43
CA HIS A 142 5.97 -9.48 -25.88
C HIS A 142 6.33 -9.38 -24.39
N VAL A 143 5.77 -10.28 -23.58
CA VAL A 143 6.09 -10.41 -22.16
C VAL A 143 6.80 -11.73 -21.88
N PHE A 144 7.98 -11.67 -21.28
CA PHE A 144 8.72 -12.82 -20.75
C PHE A 144 8.52 -12.89 -19.23
N VAL A 145 7.91 -13.98 -18.75
CA VAL A 145 7.68 -14.18 -17.31
C VAL A 145 8.70 -15.17 -16.75
N PHE A 146 9.59 -14.67 -15.90
CA PHE A 146 10.60 -15.48 -15.21
C PHE A 146 10.06 -15.94 -13.86
N GLN A 147 9.49 -17.14 -13.85
CA GLN A 147 8.96 -17.78 -12.66
C GLN A 147 10.00 -18.68 -12.00
N ARG A 148 10.25 -18.47 -10.70
CA ARG A 148 11.06 -19.39 -9.90
C ARG A 148 10.20 -20.47 -9.24
N THR A 149 9.22 -20.05 -8.45
CA THR A 149 8.30 -20.93 -7.73
C THR A 149 6.88 -20.49 -8.07
N PRO A 150 6.04 -21.37 -8.63
CA PRO A 150 4.63 -21.04 -8.88
C PRO A 150 3.90 -20.79 -7.57
N ASN A 151 3.00 -19.81 -7.57
CA ASN A 151 2.07 -19.56 -6.47
C ASN A 151 0.67 -19.97 -6.89
N PHE A 152 -0.14 -20.38 -5.93
CA PHE A 152 -1.57 -20.57 -6.18
C PHE A 152 -2.22 -19.20 -6.38
N SER A 153 -3.08 -19.11 -7.40
CA SER A 153 -3.89 -17.95 -7.69
C SER A 153 -5.28 -18.40 -8.08
N ILE A 154 -6.28 -17.62 -7.70
CA ILE A 154 -7.68 -17.83 -8.08
C ILE A 154 -8.20 -16.59 -8.80
N PRO A 155 -9.19 -16.72 -9.69
CA PRO A 155 -9.84 -15.57 -10.28
C PRO A 155 -10.43 -14.66 -9.19
N SER A 156 -10.14 -13.35 -9.26
CA SER A 156 -10.65 -12.41 -8.27
C SER A 156 -12.16 -12.23 -8.33
N HIS A 157 -12.76 -12.45 -9.52
CA HIS A 157 -14.15 -12.07 -9.80
C HIS A 157 -14.45 -10.62 -9.39
N ASN A 158 -13.46 -9.73 -9.57
CA ASN A 158 -13.64 -8.32 -9.27
C ASN A 158 -14.66 -7.69 -10.22
N GLY A 159 -15.33 -6.65 -9.73
CA GLY A 159 -16.31 -5.89 -10.48
C GLY A 159 -16.91 -4.78 -9.63
N PRO A 160 -17.86 -4.03 -10.19
CA PRO A 160 -18.50 -2.92 -9.48
C PRO A 160 -19.17 -3.39 -8.19
N LEU A 161 -19.00 -2.62 -7.11
CA LEU A 161 -19.73 -2.86 -5.88
C LEU A 161 -21.20 -2.49 -6.07
N LYS A 162 -22.10 -3.46 -5.88
CA LYS A 162 -23.55 -3.20 -6.01
C LYS A 162 -24.01 -2.23 -4.92
N ALA A 163 -24.72 -1.16 -5.32
CA ALA A 163 -25.21 -0.14 -4.40
C ALA A 163 -26.11 -0.70 -3.29
N GLU A 164 -26.95 -1.69 -3.61
CA GLU A 164 -27.81 -2.39 -2.64
C GLU A 164 -27.00 -3.09 -1.55
N TYR A 165 -25.91 -3.76 -1.93
CA TYR A 165 -25.03 -4.45 -1.00
C TYR A 165 -24.29 -3.44 -0.11
N GLU A 166 -23.82 -2.33 -0.68
CA GLU A 166 -23.20 -1.24 0.06
C GLU A 166 -24.17 -0.65 1.11
N GLN A 167 -25.40 -0.32 0.70
CA GLN A 167 -26.43 0.24 1.57
C GLN A 167 -26.82 -0.74 2.68
N TRP A 168 -27.03 -2.01 2.35
CA TRP A 168 -27.32 -3.06 3.33
C TRP A 168 -26.20 -3.17 4.36
N TRP A 169 -24.93 -3.16 3.92
CA TRP A 169 -23.80 -3.22 4.82
C TRP A 169 -23.72 -2.01 5.75
N LYS A 170 -23.89 -0.81 5.21
CA LYS A 170 -23.90 0.45 5.97
C LYS A 170 -25.03 0.51 6.99
N PHE A 171 -26.21 0.01 6.63
CA PHE A 171 -27.35 -0.10 7.54
C PHE A 171 -27.09 -1.11 8.67
N LYS A 172 -26.53 -2.28 8.36
CA LYS A 172 -26.20 -3.30 9.35
C LYS A 172 -25.21 -2.78 10.40
N LEU A 173 -24.18 -2.06 9.97
CA LEU A 173 -23.17 -1.49 10.88
C LEU A 173 -23.77 -0.52 11.91
N ARG A 174 -24.73 0.32 11.50
CA ARG A 174 -25.42 1.23 12.43
C ARG A 174 -26.07 0.49 13.59
N ARG A 175 -26.72 -0.64 13.30
CA ARG A 175 -27.43 -1.43 14.33
C ARG A 175 -26.51 -2.10 15.33
N VAL A 176 -25.28 -2.46 14.93
CA VAL A 176 -24.30 -3.03 15.86
C VAL A 176 -23.77 -1.95 16.79
N SER A 177 -23.47 -0.75 16.27
CA SER A 177 -22.98 0.36 17.11
C SER A 177 -23.98 0.86 18.15
N THR A 178 -25.28 0.70 17.92
CA THR A 178 -26.34 1.14 18.84
C THR A 178 -26.84 0.06 19.79
N ALA A 179 -26.43 -1.20 19.61
CA ALA A 179 -26.87 -2.32 20.45
C ALA A 179 -25.95 -2.57 21.66
N ASP A 180 -24.80 -1.88 21.71
CA ASP A 180 -23.79 -1.97 22.79
C ASP A 180 -23.80 -0.74 23.73
N LEU A 181 -24.91 0.00 23.79
CA LEU A 181 -25.22 1.05 24.77
C LEU A 181 -26.55 0.76 25.45
#